data_AF-A0A7S4CWA5-F1
#
_entry.id   AF-A0A7S4CWA5-F1
#
_cell.length_a   1.000
_cell.length_b   1.000
_cell.length_c   1.000
_cell.angle_alpha   90.00
_cell.angle_beta   90.00
_cell.angle_gamma   90.00
#
_symmetry.space_group_name_H-M   'P 1'
#
loop_
_entity.id
_entity.type
_entity.pdbx_description
1 polymer ?
#
loop_
_entity_poly.entity_id
_entity_poly.type
_entity_poly.pdbx_seq_one_letter_code
_entity_poly.pdbx_strand_id
1 'polypeptide(L)'
;GSLTASGTCRCNGGFAGPDCQYSDRTTCLGHGAATPTGGCRCHGGFNGSHCQYSDAETCSGHGHVDEVGHCVCLRDNVAGHWDGVTCSECAGQWTGRGCQEC
;
A
#
# COMPACT_ATOMS: atom_id res chain seq x y z
N GLY A 1 11.90 -12.95 -21.20
CA GLY A 1 13.17 -12.21 -21.07
C GLY A 1 14.02 -12.46 -22.29
N SER A 2 14.76 -11.45 -22.75
CA SER A 2 15.70 -11.59 -23.86
C SER A 2 17.09 -11.10 -23.42
N LEU A 3 18.16 -11.80 -23.79
CA LEU A 3 19.52 -11.36 -23.53
C LEU A 3 19.84 -10.12 -24.38
N THR A 4 20.43 -9.09 -23.77
CA THR A 4 20.94 -7.92 -24.49
C THR A 4 22.35 -8.19 -25.01
N ALA A 5 22.82 -7.38 -25.98
CA ALA A 5 24.18 -7.47 -26.52
C ALA A 5 25.29 -7.28 -25.47
N SER A 6 24.95 -6.68 -24.32
CA SER A 6 25.82 -6.48 -23.16
C SER A 6 25.78 -7.63 -22.13
N GLY A 7 25.05 -8.71 -22.40
CA GLY A 7 24.94 -9.87 -21.51
C GLY A 7 23.96 -9.68 -20.34
N THR A 8 23.28 -8.52 -20.25
CA THR A 8 22.22 -8.28 -19.26
C THR A 8 20.88 -8.83 -19.71
N CYS A 9 20.12 -9.41 -18.78
CA CYS A 9 18.78 -9.94 -19.02
C CYS A 9 17.78 -8.77 -19.13
N ARG A 10 17.10 -8.64 -20.28
CA ARG A 10 15.97 -7.72 -20.41
C ARG A 10 14.70 -8.43 -19.96
N CYS A 11 14.13 -7.97 -18.84
CA CYS A 11 12.90 -8.52 -18.29
C CYS A 11 11.68 -8.13 -19.13
N ASN A 12 10.66 -9.01 -19.10
CA ASN A 12 9.35 -8.66 -19.65
C ASN A 12 8.72 -7.57 -18.76
N GLY A 13 7.71 -6.86 -19.28
CA GLY A 13 7.00 -5.85 -18.49
C GLY A 13 6.48 -6.41 -17.15
N GLY A 14 6.71 -5.66 -16.08
CA GLY A 14 6.34 -6.04 -14.72
C GLY A 14 7.25 -7.08 -14.05
N PHE A 15 8.42 -7.38 -14.62
CA PHE A 15 9.46 -8.19 -14.00
C PHE A 15 10.73 -7.38 -13.76
N ALA A 16 11.45 -7.67 -12.68
CA ALA A 16 12.67 -7.00 -12.25
C ALA A 16 13.68 -7.98 -11.64
N GLY A 17 14.91 -7.50 -11.46
CA GLY A 17 16.03 -8.26 -10.91
C GLY A 17 16.98 -8.80 -11.98
N PRO A 18 18.20 -9.22 -11.57
CA PRO A 18 19.22 -9.74 -12.49
C PRO A 18 18.73 -10.95 -13.28
N ASP A 19 17.90 -11.78 -12.67
CA ASP A 19 17.35 -13.01 -13.26
C ASP A 19 15.86 -12.87 -13.60
N CYS A 20 15.32 -11.63 -13.56
CA CYS A 20 13.89 -11.36 -13.69
C CYS A 20 13.02 -12.13 -12.68
N GLN A 21 13.56 -12.39 -11.49
CA GLN A 21 12.94 -13.20 -10.44
C GLN A 21 11.85 -12.45 -9.66
N TYR A 22 11.86 -11.12 -9.68
CA TYR A 22 10.87 -10.30 -9.00
C TYR A 22 9.79 -9.87 -9.99
N SER A 23 8.55 -9.77 -9.54
CA SER A 23 7.46 -9.29 -10.39
C SER A 23 6.45 -8.45 -9.64
N ASP A 24 5.83 -7.51 -10.34
CA ASP A 24 4.77 -6.65 -9.80
C ASP A 24 3.65 -7.51 -9.18
N ARG A 25 3.28 -8.61 -9.85
CA ARG A 25 2.17 -9.47 -9.44
C ARG A 25 2.46 -10.33 -8.21
N THR A 26 3.67 -10.90 -8.10
CA THR A 26 3.99 -11.85 -7.01
C THR A 26 4.81 -11.22 -5.90
N THR A 27 5.78 -10.37 -6.23
CA THR A 27 6.62 -9.69 -5.25
C THR A 27 5.86 -8.52 -4.63
N CYS A 28 5.10 -7.76 -5.41
CA CYS A 28 4.38 -6.60 -4.91
C CYS A 28 2.85 -6.81 -4.85
N LEU A 29 2.41 -8.06 -4.92
CA LEU A 29 0.99 -8.46 -4.84
C LEU A 29 0.07 -7.79 -5.88
N GLY A 30 0.63 -7.24 -6.96
CA GLY A 30 -0.09 -6.43 -7.95
C GLY A 30 -0.39 -5.00 -7.48
N HIS A 31 0.13 -4.60 -6.31
CA HIS A 31 -0.09 -3.31 -5.68
C HIS A 31 1.14 -2.39 -5.76
N GLY A 32 2.10 -2.72 -6.62
CA GLY A 32 3.29 -1.91 -6.85
C GLY A 32 4.18 -2.45 -7.95
N ALA A 33 5.22 -1.68 -8.26
CA ALA A 33 6.25 -2.07 -9.22
C ALA A 33 7.45 -2.71 -8.48
N ALA A 34 7.86 -3.90 -8.91
CA ALA A 34 9.02 -4.58 -8.35
C ALA A 34 10.32 -3.86 -8.71
N THR A 35 11.23 -3.74 -7.73
CA THR A 35 12.55 -3.15 -7.94
C THR A 35 13.59 -4.22 -8.28
N PRO A 36 14.73 -3.86 -8.88
CA PRO A 36 15.81 -4.80 -9.15
C PRO A 36 16.41 -5.48 -7.90
N THR A 37 16.19 -4.91 -6.71
CA THR A 37 16.69 -5.43 -5.43
C THR A 37 15.64 -6.30 -4.69
N GLY A 38 14.46 -6.51 -5.28
CA GLY A 38 13.39 -7.31 -4.68
C GLY A 38 12.46 -6.56 -3.74
N GLY A 39 12.58 -5.23 -3.67
CA GLY A 39 11.60 -4.37 -2.99
C GLY A 39 10.46 -3.95 -3.92
N CYS A 40 9.57 -3.11 -3.40
CA CYS A 40 8.41 -2.62 -4.14
C CYS A 40 8.29 -1.09 -4.08
N ARG A 41 7.90 -0.50 -5.21
CA ARG A 41 7.37 0.87 -5.26
C ARG A 41 5.85 0.78 -5.33
N CYS A 42 5.20 0.94 -4.18
CA CYS A 42 3.76 0.75 -4.05
C CYS A 42 2.94 1.80 -4.81
N HIS A 43 1.76 1.40 -5.26
CA HIS A 43 0.73 2.29 -5.76
C HIS A 43 0.16 3.14 -4.63
N GLY A 44 -0.53 4.24 -4.97
CA GLY A 44 -1.13 5.13 -3.98
C GLY A 44 -2.09 4.39 -3.05
N GLY A 45 -1.98 4.66 -1.75
CA GLY A 45 -2.79 4.01 -0.71
C GLY A 45 -2.33 2.59 -0.34
N PHE A 46 -1.18 2.12 -0.84
CA PHE A 46 -0.55 0.86 -0.44
C PHE A 46 0.82 1.09 0.18
N ASN A 47 1.19 0.25 1.14
CA ASN A 47 2.47 0.33 1.84
C ASN A 47 2.97 -1.05 2.31
N GLY A 48 4.17 -1.06 2.86
CA GLY A 48 4.89 -2.26 3.29
C GLY A 48 5.84 -2.80 2.24
N SER A 49 6.70 -3.71 2.67
CA SER A 49 7.79 -4.28 1.85
C SER A 49 7.31 -4.94 0.55
N HIS A 50 6.08 -5.45 0.53
CA HIS A 50 5.45 -6.12 -0.60
C HIS A 50 4.12 -5.45 -1.00
N CYS A 51 3.88 -4.21 -0.55
CA CYS A 51 2.62 -3.49 -0.74
C CYS A 51 1.39 -4.24 -0.18
N GLN A 52 1.59 -4.97 0.91
CA GLN A 52 0.57 -5.83 1.51
C GLN A 52 -0.44 -5.09 2.38
N TYR A 53 -0.13 -3.85 2.77
CA TYR A 53 -1.03 -3.02 3.57
C TYR A 53 -1.68 -1.97 2.68
N SER A 54 -2.92 -1.60 2.99
CA SER A 54 -3.62 -0.55 2.25
C SER A 54 -4.50 0.31 3.13
N ASP A 55 -4.67 1.57 2.74
CA ASP A 55 -5.58 2.51 3.39
C ASP A 55 -7.00 1.93 3.42
N ALA A 56 -7.44 1.31 2.31
CA ALA A 56 -8.79 0.77 2.14
C ALA A 56 -9.10 -0.44 3.04
N GLU A 57 -8.19 -1.42 3.13
CA GLU A 57 -8.44 -2.66 3.86
C GLU A 57 -7.83 -2.65 5.27
N THR A 58 -6.61 -2.15 5.42
CA THR A 58 -5.91 -2.14 6.72
C THR A 58 -6.47 -1.05 7.64
N CYS A 59 -6.79 0.11 7.06
CA CYS A 59 -7.29 1.28 7.79
C CYS A 59 -8.76 1.59 7.49
N SER A 60 -9.53 0.62 6.99
CA SER A 60 -10.96 0.73 6.68
C SER A 60 -11.32 1.88 5.70
N GLY A 61 -10.36 2.40 4.93
CA GLY A 61 -10.53 3.59 4.09
C GLY A 61 -10.59 4.90 4.86
N HIS A 62 -10.26 4.89 6.15
CA HIS A 62 -10.43 5.99 7.10
C HIS A 62 -9.10 6.44 7.73
N GLY A 63 -7.99 6.04 7.13
CA GLY A 63 -6.65 6.38 7.57
C GLY A 63 -5.60 6.07 6.52
N HIS A 64 -4.38 6.50 6.78
CA HIS A 64 -3.20 6.18 5.97
C HIS A 64 -2.34 5.13 6.66
N VAL A 65 -1.93 4.12 5.90
CA VAL A 65 -1.11 3.03 6.42
C VAL A 65 0.39 3.29 6.29
N ASP A 66 1.16 2.97 7.33
CA ASP A 66 2.63 3.04 7.32
C ASP A 66 3.28 1.76 6.77
N GLU A 67 4.62 1.71 6.77
CA GLU A 67 5.39 0.58 6.21
C GLU A 67 5.26 -0.73 7.00
N VAL A 68 4.78 -0.69 8.24
CA VAL A 68 4.59 -1.89 9.09
C VAL A 68 3.12 -2.25 9.29
N GLY A 69 2.19 -1.44 8.78
CA GLY A 69 0.75 -1.71 8.83
C GLY A 69 -0.01 -0.95 9.91
N HIS A 70 0.60 0.06 10.55
CA HIS A 70 -0.12 0.92 11.47
C HIS A 70 -0.90 2.01 10.71
N CYS A 71 -2.07 2.36 11.26
CA CYS A 71 -2.93 3.36 10.69
C CYS A 71 -2.80 4.71 11.39
N VAL A 72 -2.69 5.77 10.59
CA VAL A 72 -2.91 7.15 11.03
C VAL A 72 -4.31 7.56 10.58
N CYS A 73 -5.26 7.60 11.50
CA CYS A 73 -6.66 7.86 11.19
C CYS A 73 -6.93 9.31 10.81
N LEU A 74 -7.86 9.49 9.87
CA LEU A 74 -8.33 10.80 9.42
C LEU A 74 -9.12 11.47 10.55
N ARG A 75 -8.90 12.77 10.72
CA ARG A 75 -9.41 13.59 11.83
C ARG A 75 -9.81 14.95 11.28
N ASP A 76 -10.76 14.96 10.35
CA ASP A 76 -11.21 16.18 9.71
C ASP A 76 -12.71 16.15 9.39
N ASN A 77 -13.28 17.34 9.15
CA ASN A 77 -14.72 17.48 8.96
C ASN A 77 -15.24 16.96 7.61
N VAL A 78 -14.34 16.61 6.67
CA VAL A 78 -14.72 16.10 5.34
C VAL A 78 -14.67 14.58 5.32
N ALA A 79 -13.58 13.98 5.78
CA ALA A 79 -13.38 12.53 5.78
C ALA A 79 -13.91 11.84 7.06
N GLY A 80 -14.09 12.59 8.15
CA GLY A 80 -14.56 12.09 9.44
C GLY A 80 -13.51 12.11 10.53
N HIS A 81 -13.95 11.94 11.78
CA HIS A 81 -13.10 11.85 12.96
C HIS A 81 -12.98 10.41 13.43
N TRP A 82 -12.04 9.68 12.83
CA TRP A 82 -11.86 8.25 13.03
C TRP A 82 -10.79 7.93 14.09
N ASP A 83 -10.95 6.77 14.71
CA ASP A 83 -10.08 6.24 15.76
C ASP A 83 -10.03 4.70 15.74
N GLY A 84 -9.20 4.17 16.61
CA GLY A 84 -8.94 2.73 16.73
C GLY A 84 -7.79 2.29 15.84
N VAL A 85 -7.34 1.05 16.06
CA VAL A 85 -6.15 0.50 15.38
C VAL A 85 -6.30 0.45 13.86
N THR A 86 -7.53 0.26 13.39
CA THR A 86 -7.90 0.13 11.96
C THR A 86 -8.77 1.28 11.47
N CYS A 87 -8.86 2.38 12.23
CA CYS A 87 -9.70 3.56 11.93
C CYS A 87 -11.18 3.22 11.71
N SER A 88 -11.68 2.24 12.46
CA SER A 88 -13.05 1.71 12.30
C SER A 88 -14.03 2.29 13.33
N GLU A 89 -13.56 3.13 14.24
CA GLU A 89 -14.33 3.66 15.36
C GLU A 89 -14.36 5.19 15.29
N CYS A 90 -15.36 5.82 15.91
CA CYS A 90 -15.38 7.28 16.00
C CYS A 90 -14.55 7.76 17.18
N ALA A 91 -13.81 8.85 16.98
CA ALA A 91 -13.00 9.46 18.03
C ALA A 91 -13.91 10.14 19.08
N GLY A 92 -13.80 9.76 20.36
CA GLY A 92 -14.42 10.47 21.47
C GLY A 92 -15.93 10.67 21.34
N GLN A 93 -16.36 11.93 21.18
CA GLN A 93 -17.78 12.31 21.10
C GLN A 93 -18.38 12.24 19.69
N TRP A 94 -17.56 11.99 18.67
CA TRP A 94 -18.04 11.92 17.29
C TRP A 94 -18.88 10.66 17.08
N THR A 95 -19.95 10.78 16.31
CA THR A 95 -20.90 9.72 16.03
C THR A 95 -21.41 9.78 14.58
N GLY A 96 -22.34 8.90 14.24
CA GLY A 96 -22.88 8.77 12.89
C GLY A 96 -22.01 7.91 11.97
N ARG A 97 -22.49 7.67 10.75
CA ARG A 97 -21.82 6.76 9.78
C ARG A 97 -20.45 7.29 9.31
N GLY A 98 -20.22 8.59 9.39
CA GLY A 98 -18.96 9.23 8.98
C GLY A 98 -18.16 9.83 10.13
N CYS A 99 -18.53 9.57 11.40
CA CYS A 99 -17.91 10.22 12.56
C CYS A 99 -17.84 11.75 12.41
N GLN A 100 -18.95 12.35 11.99
CA GLN A 100 -19.09 13.78 11.66
C GLN A 100 -20.14 14.49 12.54
N GLU A 101 -20.85 13.75 13.37
CA GLU A 101 -21.92 14.26 14.24
C GLU A 101 -21.39 14.36 15.68
N CYS A 102 -21.65 15.47 16.37
CA CYS A 102 -21.29 15.68 17.78
C CYS A 102 -22.47 15.45 18.72
#